data_AF-Q8TU99-F1
#
_entry.id   AF-Q8TU99-F1
#
_cell.length_a   1.000
_cell.length_b   1.000
_cell.length_c   1.000
_cell.angle_alpha   90.00
_cell.angle_beta   90.00
_cell.angle_gamma   90.00
#
_symmetry.space_group_name_H-M   'P 1'
#
loop_
_entity.id
_entity.type
_entity.pdbx_description
1 polymer ?
#
loop_
_entity_poly.entity_id
_entity_poly.type
_entity_poly.pdbx_seq_one_letter_code
_entity_poly.pdbx_strand_id
1 'polypeptide(L)'
;MVLHAMLVGIQAAIDIATSLIAKEDLEKPTTYREAFEILGQAGLIPEELAEELSDLAGFRNVLVHVYWQLDLDQVYGVLQNDLKTLKSFLQEVKELLGQDSFFE
;
A
#
# COMPACT_ATOMS: atom_id res chain seq x y z
N MET A 1 -19.10 7.20 2.75
CA MET A 1 -18.87 5.77 3.08
C MET A 1 -17.76 5.15 2.22
N VAL A 2 -17.77 5.29 0.89
CA VAL A 2 -16.74 4.70 0.00
C VAL A 2 -15.34 5.30 0.21
N LEU A 3 -15.21 6.63 0.25
CA LEU A 3 -13.93 7.29 0.48
C LEU A 3 -13.28 6.92 1.82
N HIS A 4 -14.09 6.73 2.86
CA HIS A 4 -13.59 6.29 4.16
C HIS A 4 -13.04 4.86 4.10
N ALA A 5 -13.74 3.94 3.44
CA ALA A 5 -13.26 2.58 3.24
C ALA A 5 -11.93 2.55 2.47
N MET A 6 -11.76 3.45 1.50
CA MET A 6 -10.51 3.61 0.77
C MET A 6 -9.36 4.07 1.66
N LEU A 7 -9.57 5.10 2.48
CA LEU A 7 -8.57 5.57 3.45
C LEU A 7 -8.14 4.45 4.41
N VAL A 8 -9.10 3.66 4.89
CA VAL A 8 -8.83 2.51 5.76
C VAL A 8 -8.04 1.42 5.01
N GLY A 9 -8.39 1.14 3.74
CA GLY A 9 -7.67 0.17 2.92
C GLY A 9 -6.21 0.54 2.67
N ILE A 10 -5.95 1.81 2.32
CA ILE A 10 -4.59 2.31 2.11
C ILE A 10 -3.81 2.29 3.43
N GLN A 11 -4.44 2.70 4.55
CA GLN A 11 -3.80 2.63 5.87
C GLN A 11 -3.43 1.19 6.24
N ALA A 12 -4.31 0.23 6.03
CA ALA A 12 -4.02 -1.17 6.31
C ALA A 12 -2.85 -1.70 5.47
N ALA A 13 -2.74 -1.31 4.20
CA ALA A 13 -1.60 -1.68 3.35
C ALA A 13 -0.28 -1.10 3.89
N ILE A 14 -0.27 0.15 4.34
CA ILE A 14 0.90 0.79 4.97
C ILE A 14 1.30 0.06 6.26
N ASP A 15 0.32 -0.31 7.08
CA ASP A 15 0.57 -0.98 8.36
C ASP A 15 1.18 -2.38 8.11
N ILE A 16 0.67 -3.12 7.11
CA ILE A 16 1.25 -4.40 6.68
C ILE A 16 2.68 -4.22 6.17
N ALA A 17 2.92 -3.22 5.30
CA ALA A 17 4.25 -2.97 4.76
C ALA A 17 5.27 -2.65 5.86
N THR A 18 4.88 -1.81 6.81
CA THR A 18 5.72 -1.47 7.97
C THR A 18 5.98 -2.68 8.86
N SER A 19 4.99 -3.55 9.02
CA SER A 19 5.15 -4.81 9.77
C SER A 19 6.11 -5.78 9.08
N LEU A 20 6.08 -5.87 7.74
CA LEU A 20 7.00 -6.71 6.97
C LEU A 20 8.43 -6.18 7.06
N ILE A 21 8.63 -4.86 6.92
CA ILE A 21 9.93 -4.21 7.13
C ILE A 21 10.51 -4.57 8.51
N ALA A 22 9.69 -4.51 9.56
CA ALA A 22 10.11 -4.85 10.91
C ALA A 22 10.42 -6.34 11.07
N LYS A 23 9.69 -7.23 10.38
CA LYS A 23 9.93 -8.69 10.41
C LYS A 23 11.27 -9.05 9.74
N GLU A 24 11.59 -8.39 8.63
CA GLU A 24 12.78 -8.65 7.82
C GLU A 24 14.01 -7.82 8.25
N ASP A 25 13.93 -7.11 9.39
CA ASP A 25 15.00 -6.24 9.94
C ASP A 25 15.54 -5.21 8.94
N LEU A 26 14.64 -4.66 8.11
CA LEU A 26 14.98 -3.66 7.09
C LEU A 26 15.06 -2.25 7.67
N GLU A 27 15.61 -1.32 6.88
CA GLU A 27 15.69 0.10 7.26
C GLU A 27 14.29 0.66 7.56
N LYS A 28 14.18 1.44 8.64
CA LYS A 28 12.90 1.98 9.07
C LYS A 28 12.46 3.11 8.13
N PRO A 29 11.25 3.04 7.55
CA PRO A 29 10.74 4.11 6.70
C PRO A 29 10.54 5.40 7.50
N THR A 30 10.88 6.54 6.89
CA THR A 30 10.59 7.88 7.41
C THR A 30 9.26 8.42 6.88
N THR A 31 8.78 7.87 5.75
CA THR A 31 7.46 8.20 5.17
C THR A 31 6.67 6.95 4.78
N TYR A 32 5.36 7.09 4.59
CA TYR A 32 4.53 5.98 4.10
C TYR A 32 4.87 5.53 2.68
N ARG A 33 5.45 6.44 1.87
CA ARG A 33 5.93 6.14 0.51
C ARG A 33 7.14 5.22 0.57
N GLU A 34 8.11 5.60 1.39
CA GLU A 34 9.34 4.84 1.61
C GLU A 34 9.05 3.43 2.12
N ALA A 35 7.96 3.21 2.87
CA ALA A 35 7.59 1.86 3.30
C ALA A 35 7.39 0.91 2.11
N PHE A 36 6.83 1.36 1.00
CA PHE A 36 6.67 0.51 -0.19
C PHE A 36 7.94 0.44 -1.03
N GLU A 37 8.68 1.54 -1.14
CA GLU A 37 9.97 1.58 -1.84
C GLU A 37 10.98 0.61 -1.21
N ILE A 38 11.06 0.55 0.12
CA ILE A 38 11.91 -0.38 0.85
C ILE A 38 11.54 -1.84 0.56
N LEU A 39 10.25 -2.17 0.50
CA LEU A 39 9.81 -3.52 0.14
C LEU A 39 10.21 -3.89 -1.29
N GLY A 40 10.09 -2.96 -2.24
CA GLY A 40 10.52 -3.16 -3.62
C GLY A 40 12.04 -3.35 -3.72
N GLN A 41 12.82 -2.50 -3.04
CA GLN A 41 14.29 -2.60 -2.99
C GLN A 41 14.78 -3.89 -2.35
N ALA A 42 14.05 -4.40 -1.35
CA ALA A 42 14.32 -5.69 -0.73
C ALA A 42 13.89 -6.89 -1.58
N GLY A 43 13.23 -6.67 -2.73
CA GLY A 43 12.72 -7.71 -3.61
C GLY A 43 11.53 -8.49 -3.03
N LEU A 44 10.88 -7.95 -1.99
CA LEU A 44 9.71 -8.58 -1.36
C LEU A 44 8.44 -8.40 -2.20
N ILE A 45 8.38 -7.34 -3.00
CA ILE A 45 7.34 -7.10 -3.99
C ILE A 45 7.98 -6.60 -5.29
N PRO A 46 7.30 -6.73 -6.45
CA PRO A 46 7.79 -6.16 -7.70
C PRO A 46 7.98 -4.64 -7.62
N GLU A 47 9.05 -4.10 -8.23
CA GLU A 47 9.36 -2.65 -8.22
C GLU A 47 8.20 -1.80 -8.77
N GLU A 48 7.57 -2.25 -9.86
CA GLU A 48 6.41 -1.56 -10.45
C GLU A 48 5.24 -1.46 -9.45
N LEU A 49 5.01 -2.52 -8.66
CA LEU A 49 3.98 -2.53 -7.64
C LEU A 49 4.34 -1.63 -6.45
N ALA A 50 5.61 -1.59 -6.07
CA ALA A 50 6.11 -0.69 -5.04
C ALA A 50 5.91 0.79 -5.43
N GLU A 51 6.16 1.15 -6.69
CA GLU A 51 5.94 2.50 -7.22
C GLU A 51 4.45 2.87 -7.16
N GLU A 52 3.55 2.00 -7.67
CA GLU A 52 2.11 2.23 -7.60
C GLU A 52 1.59 2.40 -6.16
N LEU A 53 2.09 1.59 -5.22
CA LEU A 53 1.71 1.66 -3.81
C LEU A 53 2.27 2.91 -3.12
N SER A 54 3.48 3.35 -3.49
CA SER A 54 4.07 4.60 -3.00
C SER A 54 3.22 5.80 -3.43
N ASP A 55 2.81 5.85 -4.69
CA ASP A 55 1.90 6.88 -5.20
C ASP A 55 0.55 6.86 -4.47
N LEU A 56 -0.01 5.68 -4.26
CA LEU A 56 -1.26 5.50 -3.52
C LEU A 56 -1.17 5.96 -2.05
N ALA A 57 -0.07 5.65 -1.37
CA ALA A 57 0.21 6.11 -0.01
C ALA A 57 0.32 7.63 0.06
N GLY A 58 0.88 8.23 -0.98
CA GLY A 58 0.90 9.65 -1.22
C GLY A 58 -0.47 10.27 -1.40
N PHE A 59 -1.30 9.65 -2.24
CA PHE A 59 -2.63 10.10 -2.55
C PHE A 59 -3.55 10.11 -1.32
N ARG A 60 -3.37 9.18 -0.38
CA ARG A 60 -4.05 9.20 0.94
C ARG A 60 -3.97 10.57 1.61
N ASN A 61 -2.80 11.24 1.58
CA ASN A 61 -2.64 12.55 2.20
C ASN A 61 -3.43 13.64 1.45
N VAL A 62 -3.47 13.58 0.12
CA VAL A 62 -4.27 14.48 -0.70
C VAL A 62 -5.77 14.26 -0.45
N LEU A 63 -6.21 13.01 -0.37
CA LEU A 63 -7.59 12.63 -0.05
C LEU A 63 -8.08 13.23 1.26
N VAL A 64 -7.24 13.22 2.30
CA VAL A 64 -7.59 13.81 3.61
C VAL A 64 -7.73 15.33 3.52
N HIS A 65 -6.87 16.01 2.77
CA HIS A 65 -6.88 17.47 2.66
C HIS A 65 -7.95 18.00 1.68
N VAL A 66 -8.23 17.28 0.59
CA VAL A 66 -9.15 17.71 -0.48
C VAL A 66 -10.54 17.08 -0.32
N TYR A 67 -10.77 16.26 0.72
CA TYR A 67 -12.04 15.59 1.00
C TYR A 67 -13.28 16.50 0.94
N TRP A 68 -13.10 17.80 1.20
CA TRP A 68 -14.16 18.80 1.19
C TRP A 68 -14.45 19.43 -0.18
N GLN A 69 -13.60 19.23 -1.18
CA GLN A 69 -13.69 19.88 -2.50
C GLN A 69 -13.58 18.90 -3.69
N LEU A 70 -13.47 17.59 -3.44
CA LEU A 70 -13.27 16.58 -4.48
C LEU A 70 -14.53 16.34 -5.32
N ASP A 71 -14.33 16.36 -6.65
CA ASP A 71 -15.29 15.88 -7.64
C ASP A 71 -15.39 14.35 -7.58
N LEU A 72 -16.62 13.83 -7.44
CA LEU A 72 -16.89 12.41 -7.29
C LEU A 72 -16.46 11.58 -8.52
N ASP A 73 -16.42 12.17 -9.71
CA ASP A 73 -16.00 11.48 -10.93
C ASP A 73 -14.49 11.22 -10.95
N GLN A 74 -13.69 12.17 -10.46
CA GLN A 74 -12.24 12.00 -10.31
C GLN A 74 -11.91 10.96 -9.24
N VAL A 75 -12.63 11.01 -8.12
CA VAL A 75 -12.54 9.99 -7.05
C VAL A 75 -12.83 8.60 -7.59
N TYR A 76 -13.86 8.46 -8.43
CA TYR A 76 -14.26 7.17 -8.97
C TYR A 76 -13.21 6.56 -9.90
N GLY A 77 -12.55 7.37 -10.73
CA GLY A 77 -11.46 6.92 -11.60
C GLY A 77 -10.25 6.39 -10.81
N VAL A 78 -9.85 7.14 -9.77
CA VAL A 78 -8.72 6.75 -8.92
C VAL A 78 -9.04 5.49 -8.12
N LEU A 79 -10.26 5.39 -7.56
CA LEU A 79 -10.75 4.20 -6.85
C LEU A 79 -10.64 2.90 -7.66
N GLN A 80 -10.89 2.92 -8.97
CA GLN A 80 -10.84 1.69 -9.77
C GLN A 80 -9.42 1.15 -9.92
N ASN A 81 -8.44 2.02 -10.12
CA ASN A 81 -7.04 1.61 -10.27
C ASN A 81 -6.44 1.20 -8.92
N ASP A 82 -6.73 1.96 -7.86
CA ASP A 82 -6.17 1.72 -6.53
C ASP A 82 -6.64 0.38 -5.93
N LEU A 83 -7.89 -0.01 -6.19
CA LEU A 83 -8.40 -1.31 -5.77
C LEU A 83 -7.68 -2.48 -6.45
N LYS A 84 -7.18 -2.29 -7.67
CA LYS A 84 -6.37 -3.31 -8.35
C LYS A 84 -4.99 -3.40 -7.69
N THR A 85 -4.33 -2.27 -7.46
CA THR A 85 -3.02 -2.19 -6.80
C THR A 85 -3.06 -2.80 -5.39
N LEU A 86 -4.06 -2.48 -4.58
CA LEU A 86 -4.24 -3.08 -3.25
C LEU A 86 -4.46 -4.60 -3.29
N LYS A 87 -5.17 -5.11 -4.32
CA LYS A 87 -5.35 -6.56 -4.50
C LYS A 87 -4.06 -7.25 -4.91
N SER A 88 -3.28 -6.64 -5.80
CA SER A 88 -1.96 -7.14 -6.18
C SER A 88 -1.06 -7.23 -4.95
N PHE A 89 -1.01 -6.18 -4.12
CA PHE A 89 -0.26 -6.20 -2.87
C PHE A 89 -0.70 -7.33 -1.93
N LEU A 90 -2.01 -7.51 -1.75
CA LEU A 90 -2.53 -8.61 -0.93
C LEU A 90 -2.10 -9.98 -1.44
N GLN A 91 -2.00 -10.16 -2.76
CA GLN A 91 -1.56 -11.42 -3.35
C GLN A 91 -0.08 -11.68 -3.04
N GLU A 92 0.80 -10.70 -3.26
CA GLU A 92 2.22 -10.80 -2.93
C GLU A 92 2.43 -11.13 -1.44
N VAL A 93 1.75 -10.40 -0.55
CA VAL A 93 1.87 -10.63 0.90
C VAL A 93 1.39 -12.03 1.30
N LYS A 94 0.34 -12.55 0.67
CA LYS A 94 -0.11 -13.93 0.92
C LYS A 94 0.90 -14.96 0.46
N GLU A 95 1.56 -14.73 -0.67
CA GLU A 95 2.59 -15.62 -1.19
C GLU A 95 3.80 -15.62 -0.26
N LEU A 96 4.25 -14.44 0.21
CA LEU A 96 5.31 -14.33 1.21
C LEU A 96 4.99 -15.09 2.50
N LEU A 97 3.80 -14.87 3.08
CA LEU A 97 3.40 -15.54 4.33
C LEU A 97 3.10 -17.03 4.14
N GLY A 98 2.66 -17.45 2.96
CA GLY A 98 2.47 -18.86 2.61
C GLY A 98 3.79 -19.62 2.52
N GLN A 99 4.87 -18.95 2.13
CA GLN A 99 6.21 -19.54 2.10
C GLN A 99 6.82 -19.72 3.51
N ASP A 100 6.45 -18.87 4.48
CA ASP A 100 6.87 -19.02 5.88
C ASP A 100 6.29 -20.30 6.55
N SER A 101 5.23 -20.89 5.98
CA SER A 101 4.52 -22.04 6.57
C SER A 101 5.22 -23.39 6.43
N PHE A 102 6.44 -23.44 5.87
CA PHE A 102 7.20 -24.68 5.63
C PHE A 102 8.47 -24.84 6.47
N PHE A 103 8.76 -23.89 7.36
CA PHE A 103 9.87 -23.98 8.32
C PHE A 103 9.35 -23.98 9.76
N GLU A 104 8.66 -25.06 10.14
CA GLU A 104 8.59 -25.53 11.53
C GLU A 104 9.24 -26.92 11.63
#